data_AF-A0A022PQB2-F1
#
_entry.id   AF-A0A022PQB2-F1
#
_cell.length_a   1.000
_cell.length_b   1.000
_cell.length_c   1.000
_cell.angle_alpha   90.00
_cell.angle_beta   90.00
_cell.angle_gamma   90.00
#
_symmetry.space_group_name_H-M   'P 1'
#
loop_
_entity.id
_entity.type
_entity.pdbx_description
1 polymer ?
#
loop_
_entity_poly.entity_id
_entity_poly.type
_entity_poly.pdbx_seq_one_letter_code
_entity_poly.pdbx_strand_id
1 'polypeptide(L)'
;MPIIKMKMPIEQEIYAFLKVHYRHARFEGRNGDSWGKDYSLCIVKSAYQGLEKHGYSLISNHESKSNETVYYLRTLETFSDMTSLREHVYAIPETVSIEITVPCDLTGNIERQELAQRLAHLRRKVHAMHPFCRVVVNAGEVETDVKITNATLAEDIELREDIAAKIEHWVYRLR
;
A
#
# COMPACT_ATOMS: atom_id res chain seq x y z
N MET A 1 5.30 -0.96 6.32
CA MET A 1 5.05 0.46 6.65
C MET A 1 3.57 0.79 6.59
N PRO A 2 3.04 1.54 7.56
CA PRO A 2 1.76 2.21 7.41
C PRO A 2 1.86 3.39 6.46
N ILE A 3 1.43 3.23 5.22
CA ILE A 3 1.71 4.21 4.15
C ILE A 3 0.76 5.45 4.21
N ILE A 4 0.04 5.67 5.31
CA ILE A 4 -0.88 6.80 5.38
C ILE A 4 -0.86 7.43 6.77
N LYS A 5 -0.57 8.74 6.82
CA LYS A 5 -0.67 9.62 8.00
C LYS A 5 -2.10 9.77 8.55
N MET A 6 -3.03 8.95 8.10
CA MET A 6 -4.38 8.87 8.66
C MET A 6 -4.32 8.41 10.12
N LYS A 7 -5.12 9.08 10.95
CA LYS A 7 -5.33 8.71 12.35
C LYS A 7 -5.87 7.27 12.42
N MET A 8 -5.32 6.46 13.32
CA MET A 8 -5.85 5.12 13.60
C MET A 8 -7.24 5.23 14.23
N PRO A 9 -8.24 4.46 13.74
CA PRO A 9 -9.53 4.38 14.39
C PRO A 9 -9.39 3.63 15.72
N ILE A 10 -10.21 4.00 16.70
CA ILE A 10 -10.26 3.27 17.98
C ILE A 10 -11.01 1.94 17.80
N GLU A 11 -10.76 0.97 18.68
CA GLU A 11 -11.36 -0.37 18.57
C GLU A 11 -12.89 -0.35 18.49
N GLN A 12 -13.55 0.59 19.18
CA GLN A 12 -15.01 0.74 19.13
C GLN A 12 -15.51 1.17 17.74
N GLU A 13 -14.78 2.04 17.04
CA GLU A 13 -15.11 2.48 15.68
C GLU A 13 -14.95 1.31 14.70
N ILE A 14 -13.86 0.55 14.83
CA ILE A 14 -13.64 -0.66 14.04
C ILE A 14 -14.74 -1.69 14.31
N TYR A 15 -15.10 -1.93 15.57
CA TYR A 15 -16.16 -2.86 15.93
C TYR A 15 -17.49 -2.47 15.28
N ALA A 16 -17.88 -1.19 15.39
CA ALA A 16 -19.11 -0.67 14.81
C ALA A 16 -19.11 -0.82 13.28
N PHE A 17 -17.99 -0.48 12.63
CA PHE A 17 -17.81 -0.68 11.20
C PHE A 17 -17.94 -2.15 10.80
N LEU A 18 -17.20 -3.04 11.44
CA LEU A 18 -17.24 -4.47 11.13
C LEU A 18 -18.63 -5.06 11.35
N LYS A 19 -19.36 -4.64 12.39
CA LYS A 19 -20.74 -5.07 12.64
C LYS A 19 -21.69 -4.72 11.49
N VAL A 20 -21.47 -3.59 10.81
CA VAL A 20 -22.28 -3.16 9.67
C VAL A 20 -21.96 -3.99 8.41
N HIS A 21 -20.67 -4.29 8.18
CA HIS A 21 -20.20 -4.87 6.93
C HIS A 21 -19.98 -6.39 6.95
N TYR A 22 -19.80 -7.02 8.10
CA TYR A 22 -19.74 -8.49 8.24
C TYR A 22 -21.14 -9.12 8.26
N ARG A 23 -21.24 -10.37 7.80
CA ARG A 23 -22.38 -11.24 8.12
C ARG A 23 -22.39 -11.51 9.62
N HIS A 24 -23.55 -11.38 10.25
CA HIS A 24 -23.71 -11.69 11.67
C HIS A 24 -23.18 -13.09 12.02
N ALA A 25 -23.51 -14.13 11.23
CA ALA A 25 -23.05 -15.51 11.41
C ALA A 25 -21.52 -15.72 11.25
N ARG A 26 -20.78 -14.71 10.80
CA ARG A 26 -19.30 -14.73 10.66
C ARG A 26 -18.61 -13.77 11.64
N PHE A 27 -19.36 -12.97 12.39
CA PHE A 27 -18.87 -11.99 13.35
C PHE A 27 -19.50 -12.25 14.74
N GLU A 28 -20.42 -11.40 15.22
CA GLU A 28 -21.06 -11.55 16.54
C GLU A 28 -21.76 -12.89 16.75
N GLY A 29 -22.32 -13.50 15.70
CA GLY A 29 -22.98 -14.80 15.78
C GLY A 29 -22.03 -15.98 16.03
N ARG A 30 -20.71 -15.73 16.03
CA ARG A 30 -19.69 -16.71 16.45
C ARG A 30 -19.21 -16.52 17.89
N ASN A 31 -19.64 -15.46 18.57
CA ASN A 31 -19.34 -15.31 19.98
C ASN A 31 -19.97 -16.45 20.77
N GLY A 32 -19.16 -17.18 21.54
CA GLY A 32 -19.61 -18.32 22.32
C GLY A 32 -18.60 -19.46 22.37
N ASP A 33 -19.02 -20.62 22.85
CA ASP A 33 -18.06 -21.67 23.22
C ASP A 33 -17.37 -22.34 22.02
N SER A 34 -17.96 -22.30 20.82
CA SER A 34 -17.39 -22.97 19.64
C SER A 34 -16.22 -22.21 19.00
N TRP A 35 -16.25 -20.87 19.00
CA TRP A 35 -15.22 -20.04 18.36
C TRP A 35 -14.50 -19.11 19.34
N GLY A 36 -14.91 -19.10 20.60
CA GLY A 36 -14.43 -18.20 21.64
C GLY A 36 -15.51 -17.20 22.06
N LYS A 37 -15.60 -16.95 23.36
CA LYS A 37 -16.63 -16.07 23.96
C LYS A 37 -16.66 -14.68 23.31
N ASP A 38 -15.49 -14.16 22.95
CA ASP A 38 -15.32 -12.83 22.37
C ASP A 38 -14.70 -12.89 20.96
N TYR A 39 -15.12 -13.85 20.12
CA TYR A 39 -14.57 -14.04 18.78
C TYR A 39 -14.60 -12.75 17.92
N SER A 40 -15.67 -11.96 18.00
CA SER A 40 -15.78 -10.68 17.29
C SER A 40 -14.70 -9.68 17.70
N LEU A 41 -14.29 -9.66 18.98
CA LEU A 41 -13.18 -8.82 19.44
C LEU A 41 -11.83 -9.29 18.89
N CYS A 42 -11.64 -10.60 18.70
CA CYS A 42 -10.45 -11.11 18.02
C CYS A 42 -10.37 -10.63 16.56
N ILE A 43 -11.50 -10.58 15.85
CA ILE A 43 -11.55 -10.02 14.50
C ILE A 43 -11.23 -8.52 14.53
N VAL A 44 -11.79 -7.75 15.47
CA VAL A 44 -11.48 -6.32 15.61
C VAL A 44 -9.99 -6.08 15.83
N LYS A 45 -9.35 -6.87 16.70
CA LYS A 45 -7.90 -6.80 16.93
C LYS A 45 -7.11 -7.13 15.68
N SER A 46 -7.51 -8.16 14.93
CA SER A 46 -6.87 -8.52 13.67
C SER A 46 -7.00 -7.40 12.63
N ALA A 47 -8.18 -6.78 12.52
CA ALA A 47 -8.42 -5.64 11.65
C ALA A 47 -7.58 -4.41 12.07
N TYR A 48 -7.50 -4.12 13.37
CA TYR A 48 -6.66 -3.05 13.91
C TYR A 48 -5.19 -3.27 13.53
N GLN A 49 -4.66 -4.48 13.74
CA GLN A 49 -3.28 -4.84 13.36
C GLN A 49 -3.04 -4.72 11.84
N GLY A 50 -4.03 -5.10 11.02
CA GLY A 50 -3.97 -4.91 9.57
C GLY A 50 -3.85 -3.42 9.18
N LEU A 51 -4.72 -2.58 9.75
CA LEU A 51 -4.71 -1.13 9.55
C LEU A 51 -3.42 -0.47 10.07
N GLU A 52 -2.89 -0.96 11.19
CA GLU A 52 -1.64 -0.49 11.78
C GLU A 52 -0.45 -0.85 10.87
N LYS A 53 -0.39 -2.08 10.37
CA LYS A 53 0.73 -2.57 9.58
C LYS A 53 0.74 -2.06 8.14
N HIS A 54 -0.44 -1.96 7.54
CA HIS A 54 -0.60 -1.75 6.09
C HIS A 54 -1.30 -0.44 5.72
N GLY A 55 -1.97 0.23 6.66
CA GLY A 55 -2.78 1.43 6.38
C GLY A 55 -4.17 1.13 5.78
N TYR A 56 -4.44 -0.13 5.45
CA TYR A 56 -5.72 -0.62 4.93
C TYR A 56 -5.98 -2.04 5.43
N SER A 57 -7.23 -2.49 5.30
CA SER A 57 -7.64 -3.87 5.55
C SER A 57 -8.76 -4.26 4.57
N LEU A 58 -9.21 -5.51 4.63
CA LEU A 58 -10.32 -5.99 3.83
C LEU A 58 -11.23 -6.94 4.60
N ILE A 59 -12.49 -7.01 4.18
CA ILE A 59 -13.45 -8.05 4.55
C ILE A 59 -13.64 -8.92 3.31
N SER A 60 -13.38 -10.23 3.42
CA SER A 60 -13.55 -11.13 2.29
C SER A 60 -15.02 -11.26 1.87
N ASN A 61 -15.28 -11.54 0.60
CA ASN A 61 -16.63 -11.81 0.08
C ASN A 61 -17.39 -12.91 0.84
N HIS A 62 -16.68 -13.92 1.36
CA HIS A 62 -17.26 -15.02 2.15
C HIS A 62 -17.74 -14.58 3.55
N GLU A 63 -17.23 -13.45 4.02
CA GLU A 63 -17.49 -12.89 5.34
C GLU A 63 -18.38 -11.66 5.30
N SER A 64 -18.34 -10.91 4.18
CA SER A 64 -19.07 -9.68 4.01
C SER A 64 -20.57 -9.90 3.85
N LYS A 65 -21.35 -8.94 4.37
CA LYS A 65 -22.80 -8.92 4.27
C LYS A 65 -23.29 -8.73 2.83
N SER A 66 -22.52 -8.03 2.00
CA SER A 66 -22.84 -7.78 0.58
C SER A 66 -22.52 -8.95 -0.35
N ASN A 67 -21.80 -9.97 0.12
CA ASN A 67 -21.14 -11.00 -0.72
C ASN A 67 -20.04 -10.46 -1.65
N GLU A 68 -19.58 -9.24 -1.44
CA GLU A 68 -18.46 -8.63 -2.17
C GLU A 68 -17.29 -8.39 -1.23
N THR A 69 -16.07 -8.39 -1.74
CA THR A 69 -14.91 -8.00 -0.93
C THR A 69 -14.99 -6.50 -0.63
N VAL A 70 -14.83 -6.12 0.63
CA VAL A 70 -14.84 -4.72 1.05
C VAL A 70 -13.43 -4.34 1.46
N TYR A 71 -12.77 -3.48 0.68
CA TYR A 71 -11.49 -2.89 1.06
C TYR A 71 -11.75 -1.61 1.84
N TYR A 72 -10.94 -1.29 2.85
CA TYR A 72 -11.12 -0.06 3.62
C TYR A 72 -9.84 0.48 4.22
N LEU A 73 -9.80 1.80 4.40
CA LEU A 73 -8.68 2.54 4.99
C LEU A 73 -8.88 2.77 6.49
N ARG A 74 -7.91 3.42 7.13
CA ARG A 74 -8.00 3.88 8.53
C ARG A 74 -9.17 4.85 8.79
N THR A 75 -9.59 5.59 7.77
CA THR A 75 -10.79 6.45 7.81
C THR A 75 -12.10 5.65 7.81
N LEU A 76 -12.03 4.32 7.65
CA LEU A 76 -13.16 3.41 7.50
C LEU A 76 -14.00 3.69 6.23
N GLU A 77 -13.45 4.45 5.29
CA GLU A 77 -13.98 4.58 3.93
C GLU A 77 -13.78 3.26 3.17
N THR A 78 -14.81 2.85 2.43
CA THR A 78 -14.88 1.55 1.75
C THR A 78 -14.67 1.66 0.25
N PHE A 79 -14.06 0.64 -0.33
CA PHE A 79 -13.73 0.53 -1.75
C PHE A 79 -14.10 -0.86 -2.27
N SER A 80 -14.54 -0.94 -3.53
CA SER A 80 -14.92 -2.19 -4.21
C SER A 80 -13.71 -3.06 -4.55
N ASP A 81 -12.57 -2.43 -4.81
CA ASP A 81 -11.35 -3.10 -5.23
C ASP A 81 -10.09 -2.34 -4.83
N MET A 82 -8.96 -3.02 -4.99
CA MET A 82 -7.64 -2.47 -4.66
C MET A 82 -7.24 -1.31 -5.58
N THR A 83 -7.76 -1.25 -6.81
CA THR A 83 -7.43 -0.19 -7.77
C THR A 83 -8.05 1.12 -7.32
N SER A 84 -9.36 1.13 -7.02
CA SER A 84 -10.06 2.32 -6.53
C SER A 84 -9.49 2.83 -5.21
N LEU A 85 -9.12 1.91 -4.30
CA LEU A 85 -8.49 2.27 -3.04
C LEU A 85 -7.13 2.96 -3.28
N ARG A 86 -6.31 2.42 -4.18
CA ARG A 86 -5.01 3.01 -4.52
C ARG A 86 -5.14 4.37 -5.17
N GLU A 87 -6.06 4.54 -6.12
CA GLU A 87 -6.31 5.83 -6.78
C GLU A 87 -6.70 6.90 -5.76
N HIS A 88 -7.57 6.53 -4.80
CA HIS A 88 -7.91 7.41 -3.70
C HIS A 88 -6.68 7.76 -2.86
N VAL A 89 -5.88 6.78 -2.45
CA VAL A 89 -4.65 7.03 -1.68
C VAL A 89 -3.69 7.95 -2.45
N TYR A 90 -3.54 7.77 -3.76
CA TYR A 90 -2.67 8.63 -4.56
C TYR A 90 -3.20 10.05 -4.68
N ALA A 91 -4.51 10.29 -4.56
CA ALA A 91 -5.06 11.64 -4.59
C ALA A 91 -4.76 12.43 -3.30
N ILE A 92 -4.42 11.76 -2.20
CA ILE A 92 -4.12 12.39 -0.91
C ILE A 92 -2.76 13.12 -0.97
N PRO A 93 -2.69 14.43 -0.69
CA PRO A 93 -1.45 15.20 -0.75
C PRO A 93 -0.35 14.71 0.19
N GLU A 94 -0.73 14.16 1.34
CA GLU A 94 0.18 13.66 2.38
C GLU A 94 0.72 12.25 2.09
N THR A 95 0.30 11.62 0.99
CA THR A 95 0.82 10.32 0.59
C THR A 95 2.32 10.42 0.29
N VAL A 96 3.07 9.42 0.73
CA VAL A 96 4.50 9.32 0.48
C VAL A 96 4.74 9.26 -1.02
N SER A 97 5.57 10.17 -1.51
CA SER A 97 5.96 10.21 -2.92
C SER A 97 7.42 9.82 -3.05
N ILE A 98 7.69 8.93 -4.00
CA ILE A 98 9.01 8.44 -4.37
C ILE A 98 9.25 8.89 -5.81
N GLU A 99 10.20 9.78 -5.99
CA GLU A 99 10.66 10.23 -7.30
C GLU A 99 12.05 9.67 -7.53
N ILE A 100 12.20 8.86 -8.58
CA ILE A 100 13.46 8.24 -8.96
C ILE A 100 13.88 8.85 -10.29
N THR A 101 15.04 9.49 -10.31
CA THR A 101 15.68 9.99 -11.52
C THR A 101 16.79 9.03 -11.89
N VAL A 102 16.83 8.61 -13.15
CA VAL A 102 17.79 7.64 -13.65
C VAL A 102 18.53 8.20 -14.86
N PRO A 103 19.86 8.13 -14.94
CA PRO A 103 20.60 8.65 -16.07
C PRO A 103 20.21 7.97 -17.39
N CYS A 104 19.97 8.78 -18.42
CA CYS A 104 19.58 8.32 -19.76
C CYS A 104 20.76 7.70 -20.55
N ASP A 105 21.98 7.93 -20.11
CA ASP A 105 23.23 7.56 -20.77
C ASP A 105 23.82 6.22 -20.29
N LEU A 106 23.18 5.55 -19.31
CA LEU A 106 23.70 4.36 -18.61
C LEU A 106 24.16 3.19 -19.50
N THR A 107 23.87 3.19 -20.81
CA THR A 107 24.28 2.13 -21.75
C THR A 107 24.61 2.58 -23.18
N GLY A 108 24.57 3.88 -23.48
CA GLY A 108 24.68 4.37 -24.86
C GLY A 108 23.44 4.05 -25.73
N ASN A 109 23.11 4.97 -26.66
CA ASN A 109 22.05 4.89 -27.68
C ASN A 109 20.89 3.88 -27.42
N ILE A 110 20.20 3.99 -26.27
CA ILE A 110 18.92 3.31 -26.09
C ILE A 110 17.85 4.08 -26.89
N GLU A 111 17.05 3.37 -27.67
CA GLU A 111 15.88 3.97 -28.31
C GLU A 111 14.88 4.48 -27.27
N ARG A 112 14.25 5.65 -27.51
CA ARG A 112 13.30 6.25 -26.58
C ARG A 112 12.20 5.29 -26.10
N GLN A 113 11.72 4.42 -26.99
CA GLN A 113 10.69 3.43 -26.65
C GLN A 113 11.20 2.38 -25.67
N GLU A 114 12.42 1.89 -25.87
CA GLU A 114 13.04 0.93 -24.97
C GLU A 114 13.36 1.56 -23.60
N LEU A 115 13.85 2.80 -23.56
CA LEU A 115 14.05 3.53 -22.31
C LEU A 115 12.73 3.66 -21.54
N ALA A 116 11.64 4.07 -22.20
CA ALA A 116 10.33 4.19 -21.58
C ALA A 116 9.82 2.86 -21.00
N GLN A 117 10.00 1.74 -21.71
CA GLN A 117 9.65 0.41 -21.22
C GLN A 117 10.47 0.02 -19.98
N ARG A 118 11.77 0.31 -19.98
CA ARG A 118 12.68 0.01 -18.86
C ARG A 118 12.34 0.85 -17.63
N LEU A 119 12.04 2.14 -17.78
CA LEU A 119 11.58 3.01 -16.68
C LEU A 119 10.22 2.54 -16.14
N ALA A 120 9.28 2.18 -17.02
CA ALA A 120 8.00 1.62 -16.61
C ALA A 120 8.14 0.29 -15.86
N HIS A 121 9.15 -0.52 -16.20
CA HIS A 121 9.48 -1.74 -15.45
C HIS A 121 10.03 -1.45 -14.05
N LEU A 122 10.97 -0.51 -13.93
CA LEU A 122 11.48 -0.08 -12.62
C LEU A 122 10.35 0.48 -11.75
N ARG A 123 9.51 1.34 -12.32
CA ARG A 123 8.31 1.87 -11.64
C ARG A 123 7.43 0.75 -11.10
N ARG A 124 7.10 -0.25 -11.93
CA ARG A 124 6.28 -1.41 -11.51
C ARG A 124 6.93 -2.20 -10.38
N LYS A 125 8.25 -2.38 -10.39
CA LYS A 125 8.97 -3.09 -9.32
C LYS A 125 8.92 -2.34 -7.99
N VAL A 126 9.23 -1.04 -7.99
CA VAL A 126 9.18 -0.22 -6.77
C VAL A 126 7.75 -0.14 -6.25
N HIS A 127 6.78 0.04 -7.15
CA HIS A 127 5.36 0.05 -6.82
C HIS A 127 4.86 -1.26 -6.21
N ALA A 128 5.33 -2.41 -6.70
CA ALA A 128 4.95 -3.71 -6.13
C ALA A 128 5.43 -3.89 -4.68
N MET A 129 6.55 -3.26 -4.30
CA MET A 129 7.06 -3.27 -2.92
C MET A 129 6.32 -2.28 -2.03
N HIS A 130 6.02 -1.10 -2.59
CA HIS A 130 5.38 0.00 -1.87
C HIS A 130 4.08 0.43 -2.57
N PRO A 131 3.03 -0.41 -2.54
CA PRO A 131 1.82 -0.24 -3.38
C PRO A 131 0.99 1.00 -3.05
N PHE A 132 1.25 1.67 -1.94
CA PHE A 132 0.56 2.89 -1.53
C PHE A 132 1.44 4.14 -1.61
N CYS A 133 2.70 4.01 -2.03
CA CYS A 133 3.52 5.16 -2.35
C CYS A 133 3.22 5.63 -3.77
N ARG A 134 3.22 6.94 -3.98
CA ARG A 134 3.18 7.53 -5.32
C ARG A 134 4.58 7.39 -5.92
N VAL A 135 4.74 6.55 -6.94
CA VAL A 135 6.05 6.30 -7.56
C VAL A 135 6.14 6.96 -8.93
N VAL A 136 7.09 7.86 -9.09
CA VAL A 136 7.45 8.49 -10.35
C VAL A 136 8.88 8.07 -10.70
N VAL A 137 9.10 7.67 -11.95
CA VAL A 137 10.42 7.29 -12.45
C VAL A 137 10.67 8.07 -13.73
N ASN A 138 11.72 8.89 -13.71
CA ASN A 138 12.09 9.81 -14.77
C ASN A 138 13.49 9.49 -15.30
N ALA A 139 13.74 9.88 -16.56
CA ALA A 139 15.09 9.94 -17.10
C ALA A 139 15.74 11.28 -16.72
N GLY A 140 17.01 11.27 -16.32
CA GLY A 140 17.83 12.44 -16.03
C GLY A 140 19.19 12.37 -16.73
N GLU A 141 20.02 13.39 -16.54
CA GLU A 141 21.26 13.56 -17.30
C GLU A 141 22.54 13.12 -16.56
N VAL A 142 22.56 13.09 -15.23
CA VAL A 142 23.82 13.08 -14.47
C VAL A 142 23.99 11.85 -13.58
N GLU A 143 23.11 11.66 -12.59
CA GLU A 143 23.23 10.56 -11.65
C GLU A 143 21.86 9.98 -11.29
N THR A 144 21.90 8.80 -10.67
CA THR A 144 20.68 8.23 -10.11
C THR A 144 20.35 8.95 -8.82
N ASP A 145 19.19 9.58 -8.75
CA ASP A 145 18.71 10.28 -7.57
C ASP A 145 17.38 9.67 -7.10
N VAL A 146 17.20 9.63 -5.78
CA VAL A 146 15.96 9.17 -5.14
C VAL A 146 15.52 10.25 -4.18
N LYS A 147 14.40 10.91 -4.52
CA LYS A 147 13.75 11.90 -3.70
C LYS A 147 12.48 11.32 -3.08
N ILE A 148 12.44 11.31 -1.76
CA ILE A 148 11.29 10.86 -0.99
C ILE A 148 10.68 12.07 -0.30
N THR A 149 9.36 12.22 -0.41
CA THR A 149 8.62 13.28 0.26
C THR A 149 7.47 12.72 1.07
N ASN A 150 7.03 13.48 2.07
CA ASN A 150 5.97 13.12 3.02
C ASN A 150 6.24 11.90 3.91
N ALA A 151 7.43 11.30 3.85
CA ALA A 151 7.86 10.24 4.75
C ALA A 151 8.36 10.79 6.10
N THR A 152 8.21 10.00 7.16
CA THR A 152 8.98 10.16 8.40
C THR A 152 10.44 9.73 8.17
N LEU A 153 11.34 10.06 9.10
CA LEU A 153 12.75 9.69 8.97
C LEU A 153 12.96 8.17 8.88
N ALA A 154 12.27 7.39 9.71
CA ALA A 154 12.38 5.93 9.69
C ALA A 154 11.89 5.35 8.36
N GLU A 155 10.80 5.91 7.83
CA GLU A 155 10.23 5.51 6.55
C GLU A 155 11.13 5.84 5.37
N ASP A 156 11.73 7.04 5.38
CA ASP A 156 12.69 7.47 4.36
C ASP A 156 13.90 6.51 4.28
N ILE A 157 14.46 6.15 5.45
CA ILE A 157 15.58 5.21 5.54
C ILE A 157 15.22 3.83 4.95
N GLU A 158 14.12 3.23 5.41
CA GLU A 158 13.65 1.91 4.93
C GLU A 158 13.41 1.92 3.41
N LEU A 159 12.71 2.95 2.91
CA LEU A 159 12.43 3.09 1.48
C LEU A 159 13.71 3.24 0.66
N ARG A 160 14.69 4.04 1.10
CA ARG A 160 15.94 4.22 0.38
C ARG A 160 16.72 2.93 0.25
N GLU A 161 16.78 2.12 1.32
CA GLU A 161 17.47 0.82 1.29
C GLU A 161 16.81 -0.13 0.28
N ASP A 162 15.48 -0.25 0.33
CA ASP A 162 14.72 -1.11 -0.58
C ASP A 162 14.84 -0.66 -2.04
N ILE A 163 14.74 0.65 -2.30
CA ILE A 163 14.82 1.23 -3.64
C ILE A 163 16.24 1.09 -4.20
N ALA A 164 17.27 1.40 -3.42
CA ALA A 164 18.67 1.30 -3.85
C ALA A 164 18.99 -0.11 -4.37
N ALA A 165 18.59 -1.15 -3.63
CA ALA A 165 18.78 -2.54 -4.05
C ALA A 165 18.10 -2.88 -5.39
N LYS A 166 16.97 -2.22 -5.71
CA LYS A 166 16.28 -2.42 -7.01
C LYS A 166 16.91 -1.62 -8.13
N ILE A 167 17.36 -0.40 -7.84
CA ILE A 167 18.07 0.43 -8.81
C ILE A 167 19.38 -0.25 -9.19
N GLU A 168 20.20 -0.71 -8.24
CA GLU A 168 21.48 -1.38 -8.54
C GLU A 168 21.29 -2.62 -9.42
N HIS A 169 20.35 -3.50 -9.04
CA HIS A 169 20.04 -4.68 -9.84
C HIS A 169 19.43 -4.32 -11.21
N TRP A 170 18.73 -3.20 -11.31
CA TRP A 170 18.23 -2.70 -12.59
C TRP A 170 19.38 -2.17 -13.45
N VAL A 171 20.25 -1.30 -12.93
CA VAL A 171 21.45 -0.75 -13.60
C VAL A 171 22.38 -1.87 -14.07
N TYR A 172 22.61 -2.90 -13.25
CA TYR A 172 23.42 -4.05 -13.62
C TYR A 172 22.90 -4.78 -14.86
N ARG A 173 21.58 -4.87 -15.05
CA ARG A 173 20.98 -5.50 -16.25
C ARG A 173 21.06 -4.65 -17.51
N LEU A 174 21.44 -3.38 -17.37
CA LEU A 174 21.59 -2.48 -18.51
C LEU A 174 22.99 -2.61 -19.10
N ARG A 175 24.02 -2.74 -18.26
CA ARG A 175 25.42 -2.98 -18.67
C ARG A 175 25.60 -4.36 -19.30
#